data_AF-A0A151Z9Z2-F1
#
_entry.id   AF-A0A151Z9Z2-F1
#
_cell.length_a   1.000
_cell.length_b   1.000
_cell.length_c   1.000
_cell.angle_alpha   90.00
_cell.angle_beta   90.00
_cell.angle_gamma   90.00
#
_symmetry.space_group_name_H-M   'P 1'
#
loop_
_entity.id
_entity.type
_entity.pdbx_description
1 polymer ?
#
loop_
_entity_poly.entity_id
_entity_poly.type
_entity_poly.pdbx_seq_one_letter_code
_entity_poly.pdbx_strand_id
1 'polypeptide(L)'
;MNKRSYRDWDKEDYTTYKPDEEDDYSEDNSNIDDNDNDEENYESDISDDNDELDEEVDEDEEDEEIQRIEAELKKELSNVQFSKLMNLKKEQKQLNVKSKNSLVKQVNNSSNNMKSNSTNRNSKKIEPKRENKDAPLEITAMKPVSKFKQVIPNKSSKVRDPRFNSLSGKFNEQAYRTQYKFLDDVRQKEIEKLSDLKKNILKQNYQSGLDSGGDTHLLKLDRLIQSQKSKLQTDKIKDKKRQFNEKVVQREVESIKKGKSPFHLTKSKLREIELKEQFKQLKETNQLDKFMEKKRMKVSQKDKVFLPRKRRTME
;
A
#
# COMPACT_ATOMS: atom_id res chain seq x y z
N MET A 1 12.68 35.75 44.96
CA MET A 1 11.99 36.40 43.82
C MET A 1 12.72 36.01 42.53
N ASN A 2 12.20 35.00 41.82
CA ASN A 2 12.79 34.51 40.57
C ASN A 2 12.33 35.37 39.39
N LYS A 3 13.25 36.10 38.76
CA LYS A 3 13.02 36.74 37.46
C LYS A 3 13.45 35.77 36.36
N ARG A 4 12.48 35.11 35.72
CA ARG A 4 12.70 34.34 34.49
C ARG A 4 12.66 35.33 33.32
N SER A 5 13.78 35.49 32.62
CA SER A 5 13.89 36.31 31.42
C SER A 5 13.05 35.70 30.29
N TYR A 6 12.16 36.50 29.71
CA TYR A 6 11.50 36.20 28.43
C TYR A 6 12.57 36.11 27.34
N ARG A 7 12.53 35.03 26.56
CA ARG A 7 13.39 34.80 25.41
C ARG A 7 12.56 35.11 24.17
N ASP A 8 12.97 36.15 23.44
CA ASP A 8 12.39 36.56 22.16
C ASP A 8 12.31 35.36 21.21
N TRP A 9 11.11 35.10 20.70
CA TRP A 9 10.85 34.17 19.61
C TRP A 9 10.76 34.97 18.31
N ASP A 10 11.93 35.40 17.82
CA ASP A 10 12.05 35.82 16.43
C ASP A 10 12.44 34.59 15.59
N LYS A 11 11.54 34.30 14.64
CA LYS A 11 11.70 33.71 13.29
C LYS A 11 12.71 32.56 13.10
N GLU A 12 12.22 31.57 12.35
CA GLU A 12 12.94 30.40 11.80
C GLU A 12 12.88 29.15 12.67
N ASP A 13 11.73 28.47 12.68
CA ASP A 13 11.65 27.02 12.86
C ASP A 13 10.28 26.52 12.35
N TYR A 14 10.07 26.59 11.02
CA TYR A 14 9.07 25.74 10.39
C TYR A 14 9.67 24.34 10.26
N THR A 15 9.25 23.46 11.16
CA THR A 15 9.65 22.06 11.15
C THR A 15 9.27 21.40 9.82
N THR A 16 10.29 20.97 9.09
CA THR A 16 10.17 20.20 7.86
C THR A 16 9.39 18.92 8.14
N TYR A 17 8.18 18.81 7.57
CA TYR A 17 7.44 17.56 7.47
C TYR A 17 8.33 16.53 6.75
N LYS A 18 8.83 15.54 7.48
CA LYS A 18 9.53 14.37 6.92
C LYS A 18 8.46 13.37 6.45
N PRO A 19 8.35 13.07 5.15
CA PRO A 19 7.66 11.89 4.69
C PRO A 19 8.58 10.69 4.96
N ASP A 20 8.11 9.73 5.74
CA ASP A 20 8.77 8.43 5.85
C ASP A 20 8.64 7.69 4.52
N GLU A 21 9.73 7.04 4.13
CA GLU A 21 9.94 6.32 2.87
C GLU A 21 8.97 5.13 2.76
N GLU A 22 8.06 5.16 1.79
CA GLU A 22 7.30 3.99 1.34
C GLU A 22 8.08 3.31 0.20
N ASP A 23 8.35 2.01 0.36
CA ASP A 23 9.05 1.17 -0.59
C ASP A 23 8.18 0.91 -1.84
N ASP A 24 8.66 1.39 -3.00
CA ASP A 24 8.02 1.27 -4.32
C ASP A 24 8.14 -0.17 -4.86
N TYR A 25 7.17 -1.03 -4.51
CA TYR A 25 6.97 -2.32 -5.16
C TYR A 25 6.09 -2.15 -6.40
N SER A 26 6.74 -2.07 -7.56
CA SER A 26 6.06 -2.12 -8.86
C SER A 26 5.53 -3.54 -9.13
N GLU A 27 4.24 -3.78 -8.92
CA GLU A 27 3.57 -4.99 -9.41
C GLU A 27 3.13 -4.82 -10.88
N ASP A 28 3.73 -5.65 -11.72
CA ASP A 28 3.38 -5.87 -13.12
C ASP A 28 2.02 -6.58 -13.20
N ASN A 29 0.97 -5.85 -13.60
CA ASN A 29 -0.32 -6.46 -13.93
C ASN A 29 -0.54 -6.42 -15.45
N SER A 30 -0.40 -7.59 -16.03
CA SER A 30 -0.71 -7.92 -17.41
C SER A 30 -2.23 -7.92 -17.69
N ASN A 31 -2.58 -7.36 -18.86
CA ASN A 31 -3.79 -7.58 -19.65
C ASN A 31 -5.15 -7.23 -19.02
N ILE A 32 -5.63 -6.04 -19.35
CA ILE A 32 -7.04 -5.78 -19.65
C ILE A 32 -7.09 -5.04 -20.99
N ASP A 33 -7.70 -5.71 -21.96
CA ASP A 33 -8.05 -5.20 -23.27
C ASP A 33 -9.46 -4.61 -23.13
N ASP A 34 -9.56 -3.29 -22.93
CA ASP A 34 -10.84 -2.58 -22.95
C ASP A 34 -10.71 -1.41 -23.93
N ASN A 35 -11.18 -1.69 -25.13
CA ASN A 35 -11.51 -0.73 -26.16
C ASN A 35 -12.86 -0.11 -25.79
N ASP A 36 -12.90 1.14 -25.30
CA ASP A 36 -14.01 2.07 -25.55
C ASP A 36 -13.74 3.50 -25.06
N ASN A 37 -13.78 4.40 -26.04
CA ASN A 37 -14.29 5.77 -26.07
C ASN A 37 -13.91 6.81 -25.00
N ASP A 38 -13.49 7.96 -25.52
CA ASP A 38 -13.23 9.23 -24.85
C ASP A 38 -14.44 9.68 -23.99
N GLU A 39 -14.34 9.52 -22.67
CA GLU A 39 -15.01 10.38 -21.71
C GLU A 39 -14.21 10.34 -20.40
N GLU A 40 -14.02 11.50 -19.78
CA GLU A 40 -13.08 11.75 -18.69
C GLU A 40 -12.94 10.58 -17.71
N ASN A 41 -11.81 9.89 -17.82
CA ASN A 41 -11.43 8.76 -17.00
C ASN A 41 -11.07 9.26 -15.59
N TYR A 42 -12.08 9.43 -14.73
CA TYR A 42 -11.94 9.59 -13.28
C TYR A 42 -11.53 8.26 -12.58
N GLU A 43 -11.09 7.25 -13.34
CA GLU A 43 -11.25 5.84 -13.00
C GLU A 43 -9.97 5.11 -12.60
N SER A 44 -8.87 5.83 -12.32
CA SER A 44 -7.65 5.22 -11.76
C SER A 44 -7.42 5.55 -10.28
N ASP A 45 -8.35 6.24 -9.63
CA ASP A 45 -8.13 6.89 -8.31
C ASP A 45 -8.65 6.08 -7.13
N ILE A 46 -8.33 4.80 -7.10
CA ILE A 46 -8.11 4.11 -5.83
C ILE A 46 -6.76 3.44 -5.97
N SER A 47 -5.72 4.09 -5.43
CA SER A 47 -4.55 3.35 -4.96
C SER A 47 -5.09 2.27 -4.04
N ASP A 48 -4.99 1.02 -4.49
CA ASP A 48 -5.23 -0.18 -3.68
C ASP A 48 -4.07 -0.30 -2.68
N ASP A 49 -3.97 0.70 -1.82
CA ASP A 49 -3.24 0.65 -0.56
C ASP A 49 -4.29 0.33 0.50
N ASN A 50 -5.03 -0.76 0.26
CA ASN A 50 -5.63 -1.52 1.32
C ASN A 50 -4.51 -2.38 1.89
N ASP A 51 -3.60 -1.75 2.64
CA ASP A 51 -3.21 -2.40 3.89
C ASP A 51 -4.53 -2.72 4.57
N GLU A 52 -4.78 -4.03 4.64
CA GLU A 52 -5.79 -4.71 5.45
C GLU A 52 -6.48 -3.72 6.38
N LEU A 53 -7.61 -3.18 5.91
CA LEU A 53 -8.60 -2.59 6.80
C LEU A 53 -9.03 -3.77 7.68
N ASP A 54 -8.31 -3.97 8.79
CA ASP A 54 -8.96 -4.33 10.02
C ASP A 54 -10.14 -3.37 10.12
N GLU A 55 -11.34 -3.92 10.03
CA GLU A 55 -12.54 -3.26 10.50
C GLU A 55 -12.34 -3.02 12.00
N GLU A 56 -11.55 -2.01 12.35
CA GLU A 56 -11.77 -1.28 13.59
C GLU A 56 -13.08 -0.54 13.38
N VAL A 57 -14.15 -1.28 13.69
CA VAL A 57 -15.46 -0.74 14.03
C VAL A 57 -15.23 0.43 14.99
N ASP A 58 -15.82 1.58 14.68
CA ASP A 58 -15.69 2.79 15.46
C ASP A 58 -15.97 2.53 16.96
N GLU A 59 -14.92 2.45 17.79
CA GLU A 59 -15.00 2.24 19.25
C GLU A 59 -15.83 3.34 19.96
N ASP A 60 -15.98 4.51 19.33
CA ASP A 60 -16.68 5.66 19.92
C ASP A 60 -18.22 5.47 20.01
N GLU A 61 -18.84 4.65 19.15
CA GLU A 61 -20.29 4.34 19.24
C GLU A 61 -20.56 3.08 20.09
N GLU A 62 -19.62 2.13 20.15
CA GLU A 62 -19.72 0.94 21.02
C GLU A 62 -19.49 1.29 22.50
N ASP A 63 -18.67 2.28 22.82
CA ASP A 63 -18.36 2.66 24.20
C ASP A 63 -19.60 3.11 25.00
N GLU A 64 -20.56 3.80 24.39
CA GLU A 64 -21.79 4.21 25.06
C GLU A 64 -22.74 3.03 25.33
N GLU A 65 -22.81 2.07 24.40
CA GLU A 65 -23.66 0.88 24.54
C GLU A 65 -23.05 -0.11 25.54
N ILE A 66 -21.73 -0.30 25.51
CA ILE A 66 -20.98 -1.11 26.48
C ILE A 66 -21.11 -0.52 27.89
N GLN A 67 -21.04 0.81 28.06
CA GLN A 67 -21.23 1.45 29.37
C GLN A 67 -22.65 1.25 29.92
N ARG A 68 -23.68 1.27 29.07
CA ARG A 68 -25.06 0.97 29.49
C ARG A 68 -25.22 -0.48 29.91
N ILE A 69 -24.67 -1.42 29.12
CA ILE A 69 -24.69 -2.85 29.43
C ILE A 69 -23.92 -3.15 30.72
N GLU A 70 -22.76 -2.50 30.93
CA GLU A 70 -21.97 -2.68 32.16
C GLU A 70 -22.71 -2.15 33.41
N ALA A 71 -23.42 -1.03 33.27
CA ALA A 71 -24.24 -0.47 34.35
C ALA A 71 -25.44 -1.38 34.68
N GLU A 72 -26.11 -1.94 33.68
CA GLU A 72 -27.20 -2.92 33.82
C GLU A 72 -26.69 -4.19 34.54
N LEU A 73 -25.56 -4.74 34.09
CA LEU A 73 -24.93 -5.92 34.70
C LEU A 73 -24.49 -5.68 36.14
N LYS A 74 -23.93 -4.51 36.47
CA LYS A 74 -23.56 -4.15 37.86
C LYS A 74 -24.79 -4.11 38.77
N LYS A 75 -25.92 -3.61 38.26
CA LYS A 75 -27.19 -3.56 38.99
C LYS A 75 -27.76 -4.96 39.20
N GLU A 76 -27.73 -5.83 38.19
CA GLU A 76 -28.15 -7.23 38.32
C GLU A 76 -27.24 -8.02 39.30
N LEU A 77 -25.92 -7.85 39.19
CA LEU A 77 -24.94 -8.52 40.05
C LEU A 77 -25.02 -8.07 41.52
N SER A 78 -25.44 -6.83 41.80
CA SER A 78 -25.63 -6.35 43.17
C SER A 78 -26.72 -7.11 43.94
N ASN A 79 -27.69 -7.72 43.24
CA ASN A 79 -28.76 -8.51 43.83
C ASN A 79 -28.36 -9.99 44.04
N VAL A 80 -27.18 -10.40 43.57
CA VAL A 80 -26.70 -11.77 43.70
C VAL A 80 -25.83 -11.90 44.94
N GLN A 81 -26.17 -12.86 45.82
CA GLN A 81 -25.36 -13.14 47.00
C GLN A 81 -23.94 -13.59 46.62
N PHE A 82 -22.94 -13.06 47.33
CA PHE A 82 -21.51 -13.29 47.10
C PHE A 82 -21.11 -14.78 47.03
N SER A 83 -21.78 -15.65 47.81
CA SER A 83 -21.56 -17.10 47.79
C SER A 83 -21.81 -17.71 46.41
N LYS A 84 -22.82 -17.22 45.68
CA LYS A 84 -23.18 -17.70 44.35
C LYS A 84 -22.18 -17.23 43.30
N LEU A 85 -21.66 -16.00 43.42
CA LEU A 85 -20.59 -15.47 42.56
C LEU A 85 -19.28 -16.27 42.72
N MET A 86 -18.94 -16.66 43.96
CA MET A 86 -17.76 -17.50 44.23
C MET A 86 -17.87 -18.90 43.60
N ASN A 87 -19.07 -19.49 43.60
CA ASN A 87 -19.31 -20.79 42.99
C ASN A 87 -19.20 -20.72 41.46
N LEU A 88 -19.79 -19.69 40.84
CA LEU A 88 -19.70 -19.46 39.39
C LEU A 88 -18.25 -19.23 38.93
N LYS A 89 -17.45 -18.49 39.71
CA LYS A 89 -16.02 -18.28 39.41
C LYS A 89 -15.21 -19.58 39.48
N LYS A 90 -15.53 -20.47 40.44
CA LYS A 90 -14.92 -21.81 40.52
C LYS A 90 -15.33 -22.69 39.35
N GLU A 91 -16.58 -22.60 38.89
CA GLU A 91 -17.12 -23.36 37.77
C GLU A 91 -16.54 -22.91 36.42
N GLN A 92 -16.47 -21.60 36.15
CA GLN A 92 -15.77 -21.05 34.99
C GLN A 92 -14.31 -21.48 34.93
N LYS A 93 -13.60 -21.49 36.07
CA LYS A 93 -12.20 -21.95 36.13
C LYS A 93 -12.07 -23.43 35.75
N GLN A 94 -13.05 -24.26 36.11
CA GLN A 94 -13.07 -25.68 35.72
C GLN A 94 -13.41 -25.88 34.24
N LEU A 95 -14.32 -25.06 33.68
CA LEU A 95 -14.67 -25.10 32.26
C LEU A 95 -13.53 -24.61 31.35
N ASN A 96 -12.81 -23.55 31.73
CA ASN A 96 -11.64 -23.05 30.99
C ASN A 96 -10.47 -24.05 30.96
N VAL A 97 -10.29 -24.86 32.01
CA VAL A 97 -9.26 -25.91 32.03
C VAL A 97 -9.67 -27.09 31.12
N LYS A 98 -10.96 -27.40 31.01
CA LYS A 98 -11.46 -28.46 30.12
C LYS A 98 -11.46 -28.05 28.64
N SER A 99 -11.82 -26.80 28.32
CA SER A 99 -11.80 -26.23 26.96
C SER A 99 -10.38 -26.06 26.39
N LYS A 100 -9.43 -25.59 27.22
CA LYS A 100 -8.02 -25.50 26.79
C LYS A 100 -7.39 -26.87 26.52
N ASN A 101 -7.79 -27.90 27.25
CA ASN A 101 -7.28 -29.26 27.04
C ASN A 101 -7.88 -29.97 25.81
N SER A 102 -9.06 -29.57 25.33
CA SER A 102 -9.63 -30.10 24.08
C SER A 102 -9.09 -29.37 22.84
N LEU A 103 -8.94 -28.03 22.88
CA LEU A 103 -8.32 -27.28 21.77
C LEU A 103 -6.84 -27.63 21.59
N VAL A 104 -6.08 -27.82 22.68
CA VAL A 104 -4.66 -28.22 22.59
C VAL A 104 -4.50 -29.64 22.04
N LYS A 105 -5.49 -30.53 22.16
CA LYS A 105 -5.43 -31.88 21.56
C LYS A 105 -5.79 -31.91 20.06
N GLN A 106 -6.60 -30.99 19.56
CA GLN A 106 -6.93 -30.93 18.11
C GLN A 106 -5.87 -30.18 17.29
N VAL A 107 -5.21 -29.16 17.85
CA VAL A 107 -4.19 -28.38 17.12
C VAL A 107 -2.82 -29.09 17.08
N ASN A 108 -2.56 -30.02 18.02
CA ASN A 108 -1.28 -30.74 18.12
C ASN A 108 -1.16 -31.99 17.23
N ASN A 109 -2.24 -32.42 16.54
CA ASN A 109 -2.18 -33.56 15.61
C ASN A 109 -1.98 -33.15 14.14
N SER A 110 -2.06 -31.86 13.79
CA SER A 110 -1.86 -31.38 12.41
C SER A 110 -0.63 -30.48 12.23
N SER A 111 0.14 -30.20 13.28
CA SER A 111 1.30 -29.27 13.21
C SER A 111 2.63 -29.83 13.73
N ASN A 112 2.67 -31.07 14.21
CA ASN A 112 3.89 -31.70 14.73
C ASN A 112 4.73 -32.41 13.65
N ASN A 113 5.05 -31.71 12.57
CA ASN A 113 6.15 -32.15 11.69
C ASN A 113 7.16 -31.06 11.32
N MET A 114 7.04 -29.80 11.76
CA MET A 114 7.96 -28.74 11.29
C MET A 114 8.38 -27.72 12.36
N LYS A 115 8.65 -28.16 13.59
CA LYS A 115 9.47 -27.37 14.55
C LYS A 115 10.39 -28.28 15.33
N SER A 116 11.45 -28.76 14.67
CA SER A 116 12.61 -29.26 15.40
C SER A 116 13.41 -28.08 15.93
N ASN A 117 13.43 -27.97 17.25
CA ASN A 117 14.44 -27.34 18.09
C ASN A 117 15.56 -26.59 17.35
N SER A 118 15.44 -25.27 17.36
CA SER A 118 16.57 -24.33 17.41
C SER A 118 17.34 -24.56 18.72
N THR A 119 17.99 -25.72 18.85
CA THR A 119 19.14 -25.86 19.73
C THR A 119 20.35 -25.33 18.97
N ASN A 120 21.12 -24.48 19.64
CA ASN A 120 22.48 -24.07 19.29
C ASN A 120 23.28 -25.25 18.69
N ARG A 121 23.21 -25.41 17.36
CA ARG A 121 24.14 -26.25 16.61
C ARG A 121 25.20 -25.33 16.05
N ASN A 122 26.07 -24.86 16.94
CA ASN A 122 27.49 -24.80 16.63
C ASN A 122 28.02 -26.24 16.52
N SER A 123 27.40 -27.06 15.66
CA SER A 123 28.08 -28.22 15.12
C SER A 123 29.17 -27.63 14.24
N LYS A 124 30.39 -27.54 14.77
CA LYS A 124 31.58 -27.36 13.95
C LYS A 124 31.42 -28.34 12.80
N LYS A 125 31.15 -27.85 11.59
CA LYS A 125 31.19 -28.67 10.39
C LYS A 125 32.58 -29.31 10.44
N ILE A 126 32.63 -30.64 10.57
CA ILE A 126 33.89 -31.37 10.52
C ILE A 126 34.32 -31.22 9.07
N GLU A 127 35.11 -30.18 8.81
CA GLU A 127 35.73 -30.04 7.51
C GLU A 127 36.71 -31.19 7.38
N PRO A 128 36.61 -31.98 6.30
CA PRO A 128 37.57 -33.06 6.07
C PRO A 128 38.97 -32.46 6.06
N LYS A 129 39.87 -33.06 6.84
CA LYS A 129 41.25 -32.60 6.93
C LYS A 129 41.99 -33.06 5.68
N ARG A 130 42.70 -32.14 5.04
CA ARG A 130 43.65 -32.48 3.97
C ARG A 130 44.87 -33.15 4.58
N GLU A 131 45.48 -34.07 3.84
CA GLU A 131 46.75 -34.69 4.25
C GLU A 131 47.90 -33.68 4.23
N ASN A 132 47.91 -32.76 3.25
CA ASN A 132 48.85 -31.63 3.14
C ASN A 132 48.13 -30.36 2.64
N LYS A 133 48.71 -29.17 2.84
CA LYS A 133 48.08 -27.89 2.44
C LYS A 133 47.81 -27.78 0.94
N ASP A 134 48.73 -28.32 0.13
CA ASP A 134 48.68 -28.27 -1.33
C ASP A 134 47.99 -29.50 -1.96
N ALA A 135 47.48 -30.42 -1.12
CA ALA A 135 46.78 -31.60 -1.60
C ALA A 135 45.30 -31.32 -1.91
N PRO A 136 44.74 -31.87 -2.99
CA PRO A 136 43.31 -31.80 -3.26
C PRO A 136 42.51 -32.54 -2.18
N LEU A 137 41.27 -32.09 -1.98
CA LEU A 137 40.37 -32.68 -0.99
C LEU A 137 39.21 -33.37 -1.70
N GLU A 138 39.03 -34.65 -1.44
CA GLU A 138 37.88 -35.41 -1.93
C GLU A 138 36.61 -34.99 -1.18
N ILE A 139 35.53 -34.74 -1.95
CA ILE A 139 34.21 -34.41 -1.43
C ILE A 139 33.18 -35.42 -1.96
N THR A 140 32.18 -35.76 -1.15
CA THR A 140 31.14 -36.71 -1.57
C THR A 140 30.22 -36.09 -2.61
N ALA A 141 29.89 -36.84 -3.67
CA ALA A 141 28.96 -36.41 -4.71
C ALA A 141 27.52 -36.20 -4.20
N MET A 142 27.20 -36.71 -2.99
CA MET A 142 25.92 -36.52 -2.32
C MET A 142 25.78 -35.16 -1.65
N LYS A 143 26.88 -34.38 -1.52
CA LYS A 143 26.83 -33.04 -0.95
C LYS A 143 26.24 -32.09 -1.99
N PRO A 144 25.03 -31.54 -1.79
CA PRO A 144 24.42 -30.65 -2.77
C PRO A 144 25.27 -29.38 -2.90
N VAL A 145 25.48 -28.94 -4.13
CA VAL A 145 26.13 -27.65 -4.40
C VAL A 145 25.24 -26.53 -3.86
N SER A 146 25.83 -25.54 -3.19
CA SER A 146 25.09 -24.34 -2.78
C SER A 146 24.51 -23.66 -4.02
N LYS A 147 23.18 -23.50 -4.06
CA LYS A 147 22.51 -22.71 -5.11
C LYS A 147 22.86 -21.22 -4.99
N PHE A 148 23.27 -20.77 -3.81
CA PHE A 148 23.70 -19.40 -3.58
C PHE A 148 25.16 -19.22 -4.01
N LYS A 149 25.36 -18.38 -5.02
CA LYS A 149 26.68 -17.89 -5.41
C LYS A 149 27.19 -16.97 -4.30
N GLN A 150 28.39 -17.22 -3.79
CA GLN A 150 29.07 -16.29 -2.90
C GLN A 150 29.47 -15.05 -3.71
N VAL A 151 28.63 -14.01 -3.68
CA VAL A 151 28.93 -12.72 -4.29
C VAL A 151 29.90 -12.00 -3.37
N ILE A 152 31.19 -12.05 -3.68
CA ILE A 152 32.18 -11.21 -3.03
C ILE A 152 31.95 -9.78 -3.56
N PRO A 153 31.61 -8.80 -2.71
CA PRO A 153 31.43 -7.44 -3.18
C PRO A 153 32.77 -6.93 -3.72
N ASN A 154 32.83 -6.66 -5.01
CA ASN A 154 33.99 -6.02 -5.62
C ASN A 154 34.15 -4.63 -4.99
N LYS A 155 35.24 -4.42 -4.24
CA LYS A 155 35.60 -3.12 -3.65
C LYS A 155 36.14 -2.11 -4.68
N SER A 156 35.94 -2.35 -5.97
CA SER A 156 36.37 -1.41 -7.00
C SER A 156 35.55 -0.13 -6.88
N SER A 157 36.25 1.00 -6.79
CA SER A 157 35.61 2.32 -6.82
C SER A 157 34.96 2.49 -8.20
N LYS A 158 33.63 2.50 -8.23
CA LYS A 158 32.88 2.81 -9.45
C LYS A 158 32.95 4.32 -9.65
N VAL A 159 33.65 4.77 -10.69
CA VAL A 159 33.58 6.16 -11.12
C VAL A 159 32.15 6.42 -11.55
N ARG A 160 31.38 7.09 -10.69
CA ARG A 160 30.01 7.54 -10.97
C ARG A 160 30.02 9.04 -11.18
N ASP A 161 29.15 9.49 -12.07
CA ASP A 161 28.84 10.91 -12.21
C ASP A 161 28.43 11.45 -10.83
N PRO A 162 29.04 12.56 -10.36
CA PRO A 162 28.76 13.12 -9.04
C PRO A 162 27.27 13.44 -8.83
N ARG A 163 26.51 13.71 -9.89
CA ARG A 163 25.05 13.93 -9.83
C ARG A 163 24.27 12.70 -9.38
N PHE A 164 24.81 11.52 -9.65
CA PHE A 164 24.24 10.24 -9.23
C PHE A 164 25.00 9.65 -8.02
N ASN A 165 25.81 10.46 -7.34
CA ASN A 165 26.43 10.07 -6.09
C ASN A 165 25.39 10.23 -4.96
N SER A 166 25.44 9.32 -3.98
CA SER A 166 24.56 9.34 -2.80
C SER A 166 24.71 10.63 -1.98
N LEU A 167 25.83 11.36 -2.15
CA LEU A 167 26.10 12.63 -1.48
C LEU A 167 25.41 13.84 -2.16
N SER A 168 24.82 13.68 -3.35
CA SER A 168 24.21 14.79 -4.10
C SER A 168 22.85 15.25 -3.54
N GLY A 169 22.37 14.67 -2.44
CA GLY A 169 21.10 15.00 -1.79
C GLY A 169 19.94 14.10 -2.22
N LYS A 170 18.76 14.30 -1.61
CA LYS A 170 17.53 13.57 -1.94
C LYS A 170 16.70 14.37 -2.95
N PHE A 171 15.93 13.66 -3.77
CA PHE A 171 15.00 14.29 -4.72
C PHE A 171 13.91 15.08 -3.98
N ASN A 172 13.77 16.36 -4.30
CA ASN A 172 12.69 17.20 -3.80
C ASN A 172 11.58 17.30 -4.85
N GLU A 173 10.51 16.54 -4.65
CA GLU A 173 9.39 16.47 -5.58
C GLU A 173 8.66 17.80 -5.75
N GLN A 174 8.50 18.59 -4.68
CA GLN A 174 7.82 19.90 -4.74
C GLN A 174 8.61 20.91 -5.58
N ALA A 175 9.92 20.99 -5.36
CA ALA A 175 10.80 21.85 -6.14
C ALA A 175 10.85 21.42 -7.61
N TYR A 176 10.93 20.11 -7.86
CA TYR A 176 10.87 19.58 -9.22
C TYR A 176 9.56 19.94 -9.91
N ARG A 177 8.43 19.73 -9.23
CA ARG A 177 7.12 19.96 -9.82
C ARG A 177 6.86 21.44 -10.15
N THR A 178 7.37 22.35 -9.33
CA THR A 178 7.26 23.80 -9.57
C THR A 178 8.20 24.27 -10.68
N GLN A 179 9.47 23.86 -10.65
CA GLN A 179 10.48 24.28 -11.63
C GLN A 179 10.26 23.66 -13.02
N TYR A 180 9.79 22.42 -13.07
CA TYR A 180 9.62 21.64 -14.30
C TYR A 180 8.16 21.43 -14.68
N LYS A 181 7.25 22.32 -14.24
CA LYS A 181 5.82 22.25 -14.58
C LYS A 181 5.56 22.21 -16.09
N PHE A 182 6.40 22.90 -16.88
CA PHE A 182 6.31 22.95 -18.34
C PHE A 182 6.49 21.59 -19.03
N LEU A 183 7.07 20.59 -18.36
CA LEU A 183 7.23 19.24 -18.92
C LEU A 183 5.90 18.56 -19.19
N ASP A 184 4.82 18.98 -18.54
CA ASP A 184 3.49 18.45 -18.83
C ASP A 184 2.99 18.92 -20.19
N ASP A 185 3.16 20.20 -20.50
CA ASP A 185 2.78 20.78 -21.78
C ASP A 185 3.61 20.17 -22.92
N VAL A 186 4.89 19.90 -22.67
CA VAL A 186 5.76 19.19 -23.62
C VAL A 186 5.26 17.78 -23.87
N ARG A 187 4.92 17.03 -22.80
CA ARG A 187 4.37 15.67 -22.91
C ARG A 187 3.02 15.64 -23.63
N GLN A 188 2.14 16.62 -23.38
CA GLN A 188 0.85 16.72 -24.08
C GLN A 188 1.07 16.93 -25.59
N LYS A 189 1.96 17.85 -25.98
CA LYS A 189 2.32 18.07 -27.38
C LYS A 189 2.95 16.84 -28.03
N GLU A 190 3.72 16.06 -27.27
CA GLU A 190 4.30 14.80 -27.76
C GLU A 190 3.21 13.75 -28.03
N ILE A 191 2.27 13.58 -27.10
CA ILE A 191 1.11 12.70 -27.27
C ILE A 191 0.29 13.09 -28.50
N GLU A 192 0.04 14.39 -28.70
CA GLU A 192 -0.67 14.91 -29.87
C GLU A 192 0.05 14.51 -31.16
N LYS A 193 1.36 14.79 -31.27
CA LYS A 193 2.17 14.42 -32.45
C LYS A 193 2.17 12.92 -32.71
N LEU A 194 2.29 12.10 -31.68
CA LEU A 194 2.23 10.65 -31.81
C LEU A 194 0.85 10.18 -32.27
N SER A 195 -0.22 10.81 -31.78
CA SER A 195 -1.58 10.51 -32.19
C SER A 195 -1.85 10.87 -33.65
N ASP A 196 -1.31 11.99 -34.13
CA ASP A 196 -1.43 12.40 -35.53
C ASP A 196 -0.62 11.50 -36.46
N LEU A 197 0.57 11.09 -36.02
CA LEU A 197 1.38 10.08 -36.71
C LEU A 197 0.62 8.75 -36.81
N LYS A 198 0.02 8.27 -35.72
CA LYS A 198 -0.83 7.05 -35.71
C LYS A 198 -1.97 7.17 -36.72
N LYS A 199 -2.69 8.30 -36.72
CA LYS A 199 -3.79 8.57 -37.66
C LYS A 199 -3.32 8.59 -39.11
N ASN A 200 -2.16 9.18 -39.40
CA ASN A 200 -1.62 9.26 -40.75
C ASN A 200 -1.22 7.88 -41.29
N ILE A 201 -0.57 7.05 -40.47
CA ILE A 201 -0.25 5.65 -40.83
C ILE A 201 -1.54 4.88 -41.11
N LEU A 202 -2.56 5.01 -40.25
CA LEU A 202 -3.82 4.31 -40.45
C LEU A 202 -4.53 4.73 -41.74
N LYS A 203 -4.52 6.02 -42.07
CA LYS A 203 -5.04 6.55 -43.35
C LYS A 203 -4.27 6.01 -44.55
N GLN A 204 -2.94 5.95 -44.47
CA GLN A 204 -2.10 5.40 -45.54
C GLN A 204 -2.40 3.92 -45.77
N ASN A 205 -2.44 3.12 -44.69
CA ASN A 205 -2.74 1.70 -44.78
C ASN A 205 -4.13 1.43 -45.38
N TYR A 206 -5.13 2.24 -45.00
CA TYR A 206 -6.47 2.20 -45.57
C TYR A 206 -6.48 2.49 -47.07
N GLN A 207 -5.75 3.53 -47.51
CA GLN A 207 -5.62 3.89 -48.92
C GLN A 207 -4.90 2.82 -49.75
N SER A 208 -3.92 2.12 -49.16
CA SER A 208 -3.16 1.06 -49.81
C SER A 208 -3.81 -0.33 -49.71
N GLY A 209 -4.95 -0.47 -49.02
CA GLY A 209 -5.64 -1.75 -48.83
C GLY A 209 -4.85 -2.76 -47.98
N LEU A 210 -3.92 -2.29 -47.13
CA LEU A 210 -3.17 -3.15 -46.21
C LEU A 210 -3.92 -3.30 -44.89
N ASP A 211 -4.13 -4.55 -44.47
CA ASP A 211 -4.69 -4.87 -43.16
C ASP A 211 -3.72 -4.41 -42.05
N SER A 212 -4.15 -3.41 -41.29
CA SER A 212 -3.34 -2.76 -40.23
C SER A 212 -3.32 -3.55 -38.92
N GLY A 213 -4.09 -4.64 -38.82
CA GLY A 213 -4.33 -5.38 -37.57
C GLY A 213 -3.09 -6.08 -36.99
N GLY A 214 -2.03 -6.25 -37.78
CA GLY A 214 -0.78 -6.91 -37.37
C GLY A 214 0.46 -6.02 -37.30
N ASP A 215 0.32 -4.70 -37.51
CA ASP A 215 1.47 -3.80 -37.58
C ASP A 215 2.10 -3.62 -36.19
N THR A 216 3.20 -4.35 -35.94
CA THR A 216 4.00 -4.24 -34.71
C THR A 216 4.42 -2.80 -34.41
N HIS A 217 4.56 -1.97 -35.44
CA HIS A 217 4.86 -0.55 -35.30
C HIS A 217 3.66 0.26 -34.76
N LEU A 218 2.45 0.00 -35.24
CA LEU A 218 1.23 0.67 -34.78
C LEU A 218 0.92 0.30 -33.32
N LEU A 219 1.11 -0.96 -32.95
CA LEU A 219 0.99 -1.43 -31.56
C LEU A 219 2.01 -0.75 -30.62
N LYS A 220 3.26 -0.59 -31.07
CA LYS A 220 4.30 0.13 -30.30
C LYS A 220 3.93 1.59 -30.10
N LEU A 221 3.44 2.26 -31.13
CA LEU A 221 2.96 3.64 -31.04
C LEU A 221 1.80 3.77 -30.07
N ASP A 222 0.84 2.86 -30.14
CA ASP A 222 -0.32 2.88 -29.24
C ASP A 222 0.09 2.71 -27.79
N ARG A 223 0.96 1.72 -27.51
CA ARG A 223 1.53 1.50 -26.19
C ARG A 223 2.29 2.72 -25.67
N LEU A 224 3.05 3.40 -26.53
CA LEU A 224 3.78 4.62 -26.17
C LEU A 224 2.80 5.75 -25.79
N ILE A 225 1.77 5.97 -26.60
CA ILE A 225 0.72 6.98 -26.35
C ILE A 225 0.00 6.67 -25.03
N GLN A 226 -0.43 5.43 -24.84
CA GLN A 226 -1.10 4.98 -23.61
C GLN A 226 -0.21 5.17 -22.39
N SER A 227 1.06 4.79 -22.48
CA SER A 227 2.04 4.96 -21.39
C SER A 227 2.22 6.44 -21.01
N GLN A 228 2.37 7.33 -22.00
CA GLN A 228 2.51 8.76 -21.75
C GLN A 228 1.23 9.39 -21.18
N LYS A 229 0.06 9.00 -21.71
CA LYS A 229 -1.24 9.43 -21.17
C LYS A 229 -1.42 8.97 -19.73
N SER A 230 -1.16 7.70 -19.44
CA SER A 230 -1.23 7.13 -18.09
C SER A 230 -0.33 7.90 -17.13
N LYS A 231 0.93 8.15 -17.50
CA LYS A 231 1.87 8.92 -16.67
C LYS A 231 1.40 10.35 -16.39
N LEU A 232 0.84 11.04 -17.39
CA LEU A 232 0.26 12.38 -17.17
C LEU A 232 -0.95 12.33 -16.24
N GLN A 233 -1.80 11.30 -16.35
CA GLN A 233 -2.93 11.15 -15.44
C GLN A 233 -2.44 10.89 -14.01
N THR A 234 -1.50 9.95 -13.80
CA THR A 234 -0.94 9.67 -12.47
C THR A 234 -0.32 10.91 -11.83
N ASP A 235 0.39 11.73 -12.61
CA ASP A 235 0.97 12.98 -12.11
C ASP A 235 -0.11 14.01 -11.73
N LYS A 236 -1.19 14.12 -12.53
CA LYS A 236 -2.34 14.99 -12.21
C LYS A 236 -3.04 14.56 -10.91
N ILE A 237 -3.17 13.26 -10.69
CA ILE A 237 -3.78 12.69 -9.48
C ILE A 237 -2.95 13.03 -8.26
N LYS A 238 -1.62 12.79 -8.32
CA LYS A 238 -0.67 13.15 -7.26
C LYS A 238 -0.73 14.65 -6.96
N ASP A 239 -0.82 15.49 -7.99
CA ASP A 239 -0.97 16.92 -7.84
C ASP A 239 -2.27 17.33 -7.15
N LYS A 240 -3.41 16.72 -7.50
CA LYS A 240 -4.70 16.98 -6.83
C LYS A 240 -4.61 16.65 -5.35
N LYS A 241 -4.05 15.48 -5.01
CA LYS A 241 -3.84 15.06 -3.61
C LYS A 241 -2.94 16.03 -2.85
N ARG A 242 -1.83 16.46 -3.48
CA ARG A 242 -0.93 17.47 -2.90
C ARG A 242 -1.64 18.79 -2.64
N GLN A 243 -2.38 19.31 -3.63
CA GLN A 243 -3.14 20.56 -3.50
C GLN A 243 -4.22 20.45 -2.41
N PHE A 244 -4.88 19.30 -2.30
CA PHE A 244 -5.84 19.04 -1.22
C PHE A 244 -5.16 19.12 0.16
N ASN A 245 -4.02 18.45 0.32
CA ASN A 245 -3.24 18.49 1.57
C ASN A 245 -2.77 19.91 1.90
N GLU A 246 -2.25 20.65 0.92
CA GLU A 246 -1.86 22.05 1.07
C GLU A 246 -3.04 22.92 1.53
N LYS A 247 -4.24 22.73 0.95
CA LYS A 247 -5.46 23.45 1.37
C LYS A 247 -5.88 23.10 2.80
N VAL A 248 -5.78 21.84 3.20
CA VAL A 248 -6.08 21.40 4.58
C VAL A 248 -5.12 22.06 5.57
N VAL A 249 -3.82 22.03 5.26
CA VAL A 249 -2.78 22.66 6.09
C VAL A 249 -2.99 24.17 6.17
N GLN A 250 -3.29 24.83 5.06
CA GLN A 250 -3.58 26.27 5.03
C GLN A 250 -4.78 26.63 5.90
N ARG A 251 -5.88 25.87 5.82
CA ARG A 251 -7.07 26.04 6.67
C ARG A 251 -6.76 25.91 8.16
N GLU A 252 -5.90 24.97 8.52
CA GLU A 252 -5.48 24.79 9.92
C GLU A 252 -4.60 25.95 10.38
N VAL A 253 -3.62 26.38 9.59
CA VAL A 253 -2.78 27.56 9.88
C VAL A 253 -3.63 28.81 10.07
N GLU A 254 -4.65 29.02 9.25
CA GLU A 254 -5.59 30.13 9.41
C GLU A 254 -6.42 30.03 10.69
N SER A 255 -6.82 28.82 11.08
CA SER A 255 -7.55 28.57 12.32
C SER A 255 -6.68 28.85 13.55
N ILE A 256 -5.40 28.48 13.48
CA ILE A 256 -4.41 28.79 14.52
C ILE A 256 -4.19 30.29 14.64
N LYS A 257 -4.06 31.00 13.51
CA LYS A 257 -3.95 32.47 13.49
C LYS A 257 -5.16 33.16 14.14
N LYS A 258 -6.35 32.55 14.05
CA LYS A 258 -7.57 33.02 14.72
C LYS A 258 -7.62 32.68 16.22
N GLY A 259 -6.64 31.95 16.75
CA GLY A 259 -6.52 31.60 18.17
C GLY A 259 -6.91 30.17 18.53
N LYS A 260 -7.18 29.30 17.54
CA LYS A 260 -7.36 27.87 17.79
C LYS A 260 -6.01 27.24 18.21
N SER A 261 -6.04 26.26 19.10
CA SER A 261 -4.84 25.48 19.44
C SER A 261 -4.34 24.72 18.21
N PRO A 262 -3.03 24.69 17.93
CA PRO A 262 -2.47 23.90 16.85
C PRO A 262 -2.88 22.43 16.95
N PHE A 263 -3.57 21.94 15.93
CA PHE A 263 -3.97 20.55 15.85
C PHE A 263 -3.56 19.95 14.51
N HIS A 264 -2.93 18.77 14.55
CA HIS A 264 -2.56 18.04 13.35
C HIS A 264 -3.60 16.95 13.11
N LEU A 265 -4.28 17.01 11.96
CA LEU A 265 -5.17 15.94 11.55
C LEU A 265 -4.39 14.63 11.37
N THR A 266 -4.93 13.55 11.91
CA THR A 266 -4.39 12.20 11.66
C THR A 266 -4.57 11.83 10.19
N LYS A 267 -3.73 10.91 9.69
CA LYS A 267 -3.81 10.42 8.31
C LYS A 267 -5.21 9.85 7.98
N SER A 268 -5.83 9.15 8.93
CA SER A 268 -7.20 8.60 8.78
C SER A 268 -8.24 9.71 8.60
N LYS A 269 -8.24 10.74 9.46
CA LYS A 269 -9.16 11.87 9.31
C LYS A 269 -8.91 12.67 8.03
N LEU A 270 -7.66 12.78 7.59
CA LEU A 270 -7.34 13.41 6.30
C LEU A 270 -7.94 12.62 5.13
N ARG A 271 -7.81 11.28 5.13
CA ARG A 271 -8.47 10.40 4.15
C ARG A 271 -9.98 10.51 4.19
N GLU A 272 -10.59 10.59 5.37
CA GLU A 272 -12.04 10.77 5.53
C GLU A 272 -12.52 12.07 4.88
N ILE A 273 -11.78 13.18 5.06
CA ILE A 273 -12.09 14.47 4.43
C ILE A 273 -11.90 14.38 2.91
N GLU A 274 -10.84 13.72 2.44
CA GLU A 274 -10.58 13.49 1.01
C GLU A 274 -11.74 12.72 0.36
N LEU A 275 -12.17 11.61 0.97
CA LEU A 275 -13.30 10.80 0.51
C LEU A 275 -14.61 11.60 0.48
N LYS A 276 -14.86 12.42 1.51
CA LYS A 276 -16.04 13.31 1.54
C LYS A 276 -16.01 14.34 0.40
N GLU A 277 -14.84 14.87 0.05
CA GLU A 277 -14.70 15.80 -1.07
C GLU A 277 -14.91 15.09 -2.41
N GLN A 278 -14.31 13.92 -2.60
CA GLN A 278 -14.50 13.09 -3.80
C GLN A 278 -15.97 12.69 -3.99
N PHE A 279 -16.66 12.29 -2.92
CA PHE A 279 -18.09 11.96 -2.96
C PHE A 279 -18.93 13.15 -3.41
N LYS A 280 -18.63 14.36 -2.91
CA LYS A 280 -19.30 15.59 -3.34
C LYS A 280 -19.05 15.87 -4.82
N GLN A 281 -17.81 15.77 -5.27
CA GLN A 281 -17.45 15.94 -6.69
C GLN A 281 -18.20 14.94 -7.58
N LEU A 282 -18.22 13.65 -7.22
CA LEU A 282 -18.95 12.61 -7.97
C LEU A 282 -20.47 12.83 -7.98
N LYS A 283 -21.01 13.37 -6.89
CA LYS A 283 -22.43 13.72 -6.79
C LYS A 283 -22.77 14.92 -7.67
N GLU A 284 -21.90 15.93 -7.70
CA GLU A 284 -22.03 17.10 -8.57
C GLU A 284 -21.91 16.75 -10.06
N THR A 285 -21.04 15.80 -10.41
CA THR A 285 -20.87 15.32 -11.79
C THR A 285 -21.91 14.27 -12.20
N ASN A 286 -22.83 13.87 -11.32
CA ASN A 286 -23.79 12.77 -11.50
C ASN A 286 -23.15 11.41 -11.86
N GLN A 287 -21.88 11.20 -11.51
CA GLN A 287 -21.14 9.95 -11.77
C GLN A 287 -21.11 9.02 -10.56
N LEU A 288 -21.71 9.42 -9.44
CA LEU A 288 -21.73 8.67 -8.19
C LEU A 288 -22.32 7.26 -8.36
N ASP A 289 -23.45 7.12 -9.06
CA ASP A 289 -24.12 5.82 -9.21
C ASP A 289 -23.26 4.84 -10.01
N LYS A 290 -22.65 5.29 -11.10
CA LYS A 290 -21.70 4.51 -11.91
C LYS A 290 -20.48 4.07 -11.09
N PHE A 291 -19.95 4.97 -10.27
CA PHE A 291 -18.83 4.66 -9.37
C PHE A 291 -19.23 3.60 -8.33
N MET A 292 -20.41 3.75 -7.71
CA MET A 292 -20.92 2.81 -6.72
C MET A 292 -21.23 1.44 -7.33
N GLU A 293 -21.77 1.40 -8.55
CA GLU A 293 -21.98 0.15 -9.29
C GLU A 293 -20.66 -0.57 -9.56
N LYS A 294 -19.64 0.14 -10.04
CA LYS A 294 -18.31 -0.44 -10.28
C LYS A 294 -17.64 -0.88 -8.98
N LYS A 295 -17.79 -0.13 -7.89
CA LYS A 295 -17.29 -0.53 -6.56
C LYS A 295 -18.00 -1.80 -6.08
N ARG A 296 -19.32 -1.88 -6.20
CA ARG A 296 -20.12 -3.09 -5.89
C ARG A 296 -19.68 -4.29 -6.71
N MET A 297 -19.43 -4.11 -8.02
CA MET A 297 -18.92 -5.17 -8.89
C MET A 297 -17.55 -5.67 -8.45
N LYS A 298 -16.61 -4.76 -8.14
CA LYS A 298 -15.27 -5.11 -7.66
C LYS A 298 -15.32 -5.87 -6.33
N VAL A 299 -16.11 -5.39 -5.37
CA VAL A 299 -16.29 -6.06 -4.06
C VAL A 299 -16.91 -7.45 -4.26
N SER A 300 -17.99 -7.55 -5.03
CA SER A 300 -18.63 -8.85 -5.34
C SER A 300 -17.67 -9.83 -6.03
N GLN A 301 -16.76 -9.36 -6.88
CA GLN A 301 -15.74 -10.21 -7.49
C GLN A 301 -14.70 -10.69 -6.47
N LYS A 302 -14.28 -9.84 -5.53
CA LYS A 302 -13.40 -10.25 -4.41
C LYS A 302 -14.09 -11.32 -3.56
N ASP A 303 -15.36 -11.12 -3.22
CA ASP A 303 -16.15 -12.09 -2.43
C ASP A 303 -16.29 -13.44 -3.16
N LYS A 304 -16.44 -13.43 -4.49
CA LYS A 304 -16.49 -14.64 -5.33
C LYS A 304 -15.22 -15.47 -5.28
N VAL A 305 -14.06 -14.91 -4.90
CA VAL A 305 -12.82 -15.66 -4.73
C VAL A 305 -12.92 -16.64 -3.55
N PHE A 306 -13.64 -16.24 -2.50
CA PHE A 306 -13.83 -17.05 -1.29
C PHE A 306 -14.96 -18.08 -1.41
N LEU A 307 -15.78 -17.98 -2.46
CA LEU A 307 -16.84 -18.95 -2.75
C LEU A 307 -16.27 -20.23 -3.38
N PRO A 308 -16.72 -21.43 -2.96
CA PRO A 308 -16.32 -22.68 -3.58
C PRO A 308 -16.60 -22.67 -5.09
N ARG A 309 -15.56 -22.88 -5.90
CA ARG A 309 -15.73 -23.01 -7.36
C ARG A 309 -16.54 -24.27 -7.66
N LYS A 310 -17.70 -24.12 -8.32
CA LYS A 310 -18.46 -25.26 -8.85
C LYS A 310 -17.51 -26.11 -9.72
N ARG A 311 -17.35 -27.39 -9.37
CA ARG A 311 -16.58 -28.33 -10.20
C ARG A 311 -17.26 -28.39 -11.57
N ARG A 312 -16.47 -28.23 -12.64
CA ARG A 312 -16.93 -28.52 -14.01
C ARG A 312 -17.38 -29.99 -14.04
N THR A 313 -18.67 -30.24 -14.02
CA THR A 313 -19.21 -31.55 -14.39
C THR A 313 -19.00 -31.66 -15.90
N MET A 314 -18.09 -32.56 -16.30
CA MET A 314 -17.98 -32.99 -17.69
C MET A 314 -19.18 -33.90 -17.94
N GLU A 315 -20.18 -33.38 -18.63
CA GLU A 315 -21.31 -34.15 -19.16
C GLU A 315 -21.24 -34.15 -20.68
#